data_AF-A0AAC9RH56-F1
#
_entry.id   AF-A0AAC9RH56-F1
#
_cell.length_a   1.000
_cell.length_b   1.000
_cell.length_c   1.000
_cell.angle_alpha   90.00
_cell.angle_beta   90.00
_cell.angle_gamma   90.00
#
_symmetry.space_group_name_H-M   'P 1'
#
loop_
_entity.id
_entity.type
_entity.pdbx_description
1 polymer ?
#
loop_
_entity_poly.entity_id
_entity_poly.type
_entity_poly.pdbx_seq_one_letter_code
_entity_poly.pdbx_strand_id
1 'polypeptide(L)'
;MSLKLILGVLLKGGKLMDIMDINELMVMSLEGLKQTAMKKIKDLGKETAQDDLERIKDMFEELVFFWSLDESLIDEYDEMIRVEVQNNKVA
;
A
#
# COMPACT_ATOMS: atom_id res chain seq x y z
N MET A 1 -10.83 -7.18 -12.81
CA MET A 1 -10.36 -8.45 -12.22
C MET A 1 -9.72 -8.08 -10.88
N SER A 2 -10.18 -8.60 -9.73
CA SER A 2 -9.69 -8.09 -8.43
C SER A 2 -8.29 -8.64 -8.11
N LEU A 3 -7.42 -7.81 -7.50
CA LEU A 3 -6.05 -8.20 -7.09
C LEU A 3 -6.04 -9.51 -6.29
N LYS A 4 -7.09 -9.79 -5.51
CA LYS A 4 -7.25 -11.04 -4.74
C LYS A 4 -7.27 -12.29 -5.61
N LEU A 5 -7.86 -12.22 -6.80
CA LEU A 5 -7.94 -13.33 -7.74
C LEU A 5 -6.59 -13.59 -8.41
N ILE A 6 -5.85 -12.51 -8.71
CA ILE A 6 -4.50 -12.58 -9.26
C ILE A 6 -3.56 -13.17 -8.20
N LEU A 7 -3.55 -12.64 -6.96
CA LEU A 7 -2.76 -13.21 -5.86
C LEU A 7 -3.10 -14.68 -5.57
N GLY A 8 -4.38 -15.03 -5.50
CA GLY A 8 -4.83 -16.39 -5.15
C GLY A 8 -4.52 -17.44 -6.21
N VAL A 9 -4.41 -17.05 -7.48
CA VAL A 9 -3.98 -17.93 -8.58
C VAL A 9 -2.45 -18.00 -8.67
N LEU A 10 -1.74 -16.88 -8.43
CA LEU A 10 -0.27 -16.82 -8.54
C LEU A 10 0.46 -17.46 -7.34
N LEU A 11 -0.07 -17.41 -6.12
CA LEU A 11 0.58 -17.94 -4.92
C LEU A 11 0.65 -19.49 -4.85
N LYS A 12 -0.02 -20.22 -5.74
CA LYS A 12 -0.07 -21.70 -5.71
C LYS A 12 1.15 -22.40 -6.32
N GLY A 13 2.07 -21.70 -6.96
CA GLY A 13 3.27 -22.29 -7.54
C GLY A 13 4.51 -21.52 -7.14
N GLY A 14 5.40 -22.14 -6.36
CA GLY A 14 6.68 -21.57 -5.88
C GLY A 14 7.70 -21.19 -6.96
N LYS A 15 7.28 -21.00 -8.23
CA LYS A 15 8.08 -20.55 -9.37
C LYS A 15 8.00 -19.04 -9.63
N LEU A 16 7.19 -18.29 -8.88
CA LEU A 16 6.95 -16.87 -9.15
C LEU A 16 8.17 -15.98 -8.87
N MET A 17 8.96 -16.34 -7.85
CA MET A 17 10.13 -15.56 -7.43
C MET A 17 11.25 -15.56 -8.47
N ASP A 18 11.25 -16.54 -9.38
CA ASP A 18 12.19 -16.61 -10.51
C ASP A 18 11.70 -15.82 -11.75
N ILE A 19 10.45 -15.34 -11.76
CA ILE A 19 9.79 -14.72 -12.94
C ILE A 19 9.56 -13.22 -12.74
N MET A 20 9.25 -12.78 -11.52
CA MET A 20 9.03 -11.36 -11.22
C MET A 20 10.34 -10.63 -10.96
N ASP A 21 10.48 -9.45 -11.55
CA ASP A 21 11.58 -8.55 -11.22
C ASP A 21 11.40 -8.00 -9.79
N ILE A 22 12.52 -7.70 -9.12
CA ILE A 22 12.52 -7.14 -7.76
C ILE A 22 11.72 -5.83 -7.69
N ASN A 23 11.77 -5.02 -8.75
CA ASN A 23 10.98 -3.79 -8.83
C ASN A 23 9.47 -4.06 -8.80
N GLU A 24 9.01 -5.11 -9.47
CA GLU A 24 7.60 -5.52 -9.45
C GLU A 24 7.17 -5.98 -8.06
N LEU A 25 8.04 -6.73 -7.37
CA LEU A 25 7.82 -7.13 -5.98
C LEU A 25 7.72 -5.92 -5.05
N MET A 26 8.55 -4.90 -5.26
CA MET A 26 8.54 -3.70 -4.44
C MET A 26 7.29 -2.85 -4.67
N VAL A 27 6.89 -2.64 -5.92
CA VAL A 27 5.64 -1.93 -6.25
C VAL A 27 4.43 -2.66 -5.65
N MET A 28 4.39 -4.00 -5.71
CA MET A 28 3.35 -4.78 -5.05
C MET A 28 3.36 -4.63 -3.52
N SER A 29 4.55 -4.51 -2.92
CA SER A 29 4.67 -4.30 -1.47
C SER A 29 4.15 -2.92 -1.06
N LEU A 30 4.46 -1.88 -1.84
CA LEU A 30 3.93 -0.53 -1.68
C LEU A 30 2.40 -0.49 -1.80
N GLU A 31 1.82 -1.22 -2.77
CA GLU A 31 0.36 -1.36 -2.89
C GLU A 31 -0.24 -2.05 -1.65
N GLY A 32 0.43 -3.06 -1.10
CA GLY A 32 0.03 -3.70 0.16
C GLY A 32 -0.03 -2.71 1.34
N LEU A 33 0.93 -1.79 1.43
CA LEU A 33 0.94 -0.73 2.44
C LEU A 33 -0.21 0.27 2.22
N LYS A 34 -0.46 0.71 0.97
CA LYS A 34 -1.61 1.56 0.61
C LYS A 34 -2.94 0.95 1.09
N GLN A 35 -3.18 -0.31 0.74
CA GLN A 35 -4.39 -1.04 1.14
C GLN A 35 -4.53 -1.19 2.67
N THR A 36 -3.42 -1.38 3.37
CA THR A 36 -3.40 -1.48 4.83
C THR A 36 -3.79 -0.16 5.49
N ALA A 37 -3.26 0.96 5.00
CA ALA A 37 -3.61 2.30 5.48
C ALA A 37 -5.09 2.61 5.26
N MET A 38 -5.63 2.32 4.07
CA MET A 38 -7.06 2.48 3.80
C MET A 38 -7.92 1.66 4.77
N LYS A 39 -7.53 0.41 5.02
CA LYS A 39 -8.25 -0.46 5.96
C LYS A 39 -8.22 0.09 7.39
N LYS A 40 -7.10 0.65 7.84
CA LYS A 40 -6.99 1.30 9.15
C LYS A 40 -7.96 2.49 9.28
N ILE A 41 -8.03 3.35 8.27
CA ILE A 41 -8.97 4.48 8.24
C ILE A 41 -10.41 3.97 8.33
N LYS A 42 -10.77 2.96 7.53
CA LYS A 42 -12.12 2.40 7.51
C LYS A 42 -12.52 1.70 8.81
N ASP A 43 -11.59 0.97 9.42
CA ASP A 43 -11.88 0.16 10.61
C ASP A 43 -11.86 1.00 11.91
N LEU A 44 -11.01 2.04 11.99
CA LEU A 44 -10.76 2.79 13.24
C LEU A 44 -11.20 4.27 13.19
N GLY A 45 -11.44 4.80 11.99
CA GLY A 45 -11.58 6.25 11.77
C GLY A 45 -10.23 6.98 11.78
N LYS A 46 -10.21 8.21 11.23
CA LYS A 46 -8.98 8.98 11.02
C LYS A 46 -8.18 9.22 12.31
N GLU A 47 -8.84 9.70 13.37
CA GLU A 47 -8.16 10.13 14.60
C GLU A 47 -7.46 8.94 15.28
N THR A 48 -8.16 7.82 15.43
CA THR A 48 -7.61 6.61 16.03
C THR A 48 -6.53 5.96 15.17
N ALA A 49 -6.62 6.09 13.84
CA ALA A 49 -5.67 5.49 12.91
C ALA A 49 -4.37 6.32 12.73
N GLN A 50 -4.28 7.54 13.26
CA GLN A 50 -3.19 8.47 12.91
C GLN A 50 -1.79 7.88 13.10
N ASP A 51 -1.49 7.32 14.28
CA ASP A 51 -0.18 6.73 14.57
C ASP A 51 0.15 5.55 13.64
N ASP A 52 -0.86 4.75 13.27
CA ASP A 52 -0.68 3.65 12.34
C ASP A 52 -0.43 4.16 10.92
N LEU A 53 -1.09 5.25 10.51
CA LEU A 53 -0.89 5.88 9.21
C LEU A 53 0.50 6.50 9.08
N GLU A 54 0.99 7.18 10.13
CA GLU A 54 2.36 7.71 10.17
C GLU A 54 3.39 6.58 10.02
N ARG A 55 3.26 5.49 10.78
CA ARG A 55 4.16 4.32 10.63
C ARG A 55 4.11 3.68 9.24
N ILE A 56 2.92 3.58 8.65
CA ILE A 56 2.78 3.01 7.30
C ILE A 56 3.43 3.94 6.28
N LYS A 57 3.27 5.27 6.43
CA LYS A 57 3.90 6.25 5.57
C LYS A 57 5.43 6.18 5.67
N ASP A 58 5.99 6.13 6.89
CA ASP A 58 7.43 6.02 7.09
C ASP A 58 8.00 4.78 6.38
N MET A 59 7.36 3.61 6.57
CA MET A 59 7.77 2.38 5.88
C MET A 59 7.63 2.50 4.35
N PHE A 60 6.60 3.19 3.86
CA PHE A 60 6.38 3.39 2.44
C PHE A 60 7.50 4.24 1.82
N GLU A 61 7.81 5.38 2.45
CA GLU A 61 8.89 6.28 2.03
C GLU A 61 10.26 5.59 2.09
N GLU A 62 10.55 4.86 3.17
CA GLU A 62 11.79 4.09 3.30
C GLU A 62 11.96 3.08 2.15
N LEU A 63 10.90 2.38 1.76
CA LEU A 63 10.96 1.45 0.64
C LEU A 63 11.16 2.17 -0.71
N VAL A 64 10.49 3.30 -0.93
CA VAL A 64 10.69 4.10 -2.14
C VAL A 64 12.15 4.56 -2.24
N PHE A 65 12.71 5.11 -1.16
CA PHE A 65 14.08 5.63 -1.16
C PHE A 65 15.13 4.51 -1.24
N PHE A 66 14.99 3.45 -0.44
CA PHE A 66 15.96 2.35 -0.41
C PHE A 66 16.11 1.68 -1.78
N TRP A 67 14.99 1.51 -2.49
CA TRP A 67 14.97 0.88 -3.82
C TRP A 67 15.10 1.87 -4.97
N SER A 68 15.30 3.17 -4.70
CA SER A 68 15.40 4.22 -5.72
C SER A 68 14.23 4.19 -6.72
N LEU A 69 13.01 3.99 -6.19
CA LEU A 69 11.79 4.00 -6.98
C LEU A 69 11.36 5.44 -7.29
N ASP A 70 10.36 5.59 -8.16
CA ASP A 70 9.79 6.89 -8.51
C ASP A 70 9.15 7.55 -7.27
N GLU A 71 9.67 8.71 -6.87
CA GLU A 71 9.20 9.47 -5.70
C GLU A 71 7.75 9.94 -5.84
N SER A 72 7.20 10.02 -7.06
CA SER A 72 5.78 10.35 -7.27
C SER A 72 4.82 9.31 -6.65
N LEU A 73 5.31 8.11 -6.34
CA LEU A 73 4.55 7.10 -5.59
C LEU A 73 4.18 7.57 -4.17
N ILE A 74 4.98 8.45 -3.57
CA ILE A 74 4.70 9.05 -2.26
C ILE A 74 3.57 10.08 -2.40
N ASP A 75 3.60 10.92 -3.44
CA ASP A 75 2.52 11.86 -3.73
C ASP A 75 1.18 11.14 -3.98
N GLU A 76 1.21 10.04 -4.72
CA GLU A 76 0.04 9.19 -4.92
C GLU A 76 -0.50 8.59 -3.62
N TYR A 77 0.41 8.15 -2.73
CA TYR A 77 0.03 7.66 -1.41
C TYR A 77 -0.68 8.77 -0.62
N ASP A 78 -0.10 9.96 -0.55
CA ASP A 78 -0.64 11.09 0.21
C ASP A 78 -2.02 11.53 -0.30
N GLU A 79 -2.21 11.59 -1.62
CA GLU A 79 -3.50 11.94 -2.22
C GLU A 79 -4.55 10.86 -1.93
N MET A 80 -4.18 9.59 -2.02
CA MET A 80 -5.08 8.47 -1.73
C MET A 80 -5.53 8.47 -0.26
N ILE A 81 -4.62 8.72 0.69
CA ILE A 81 -4.98 8.88 2.10
C ILE A 81 -5.88 10.10 2.31
N ARG A 82 -5.59 11.23 1.65
CA ARG A 82 -6.42 12.45 1.73
C ARG A 82 -7.85 12.16 1.29
N VAL A 83 -8.03 11.51 0.14
CA VAL A 83 -9.35 11.14 -0.40
C VAL A 83 -10.07 10.17 0.53
N GLU A 84 -9.39 9.13 1.01
CA GLU A 84 -10.00 8.13 1.90
C GLU A 84 -10.45 8.76 3.22
N VAL A 85 -9.64 9.63 3.80
CA VAL A 85 -10.01 10.40 5.00
C VAL A 85 -11.23 11.30 4.75
N GLN A 86 -11.32 11.95 3.59
CA GLN A 86 -12.49 12.78 3.24
C GLN A 86 -13.77 11.94 3.12
N ASN A 87 -13.68 10.77 2.51
CA ASN A 87 -14.83 9.87 2.31
C ASN A 87 -15.34 9.25 3.62
N ASN A 88 -14.46 9.06 4.61
CA ASN A 88 -14.79 8.43 5.89
C ASN A 88 -15.09 9.45 7.02
N LYS A 89 -15.28 10.74 6.70
CA LYS A 89 -15.74 11.77 7.67
C LYS A 89 -17.25 11.73 7.98
N VAL A 90 -17.99 10.76 7.42
CA VAL A 90 -19.47 10.71 7.48
C VAL A 90 -19.99 9.55 8.34
N ALA A 91 -19.16 8.98 9.22
CA ALA A 91 -19.58 7.94 10.17
C ALA A 91 -19.58 8.46 11.60
#